data_AF-A0A7X7F0F4-F1
#
_entry.id   AF-A0A7X7F0F4-F1
#
_cell.length_a   1.000
_cell.length_b   1.000
_cell.length_c   1.000
_cell.angle_alpha   90.00
_cell.angle_beta   90.00
_cell.angle_gamma   90.00
#
_symmetry.space_group_name_H-M   'P 1'
#
loop_
_entity.id
_entity.type
_entity.pdbx_description
1 polymer ?
#
loop_
_entity_poly.entity_id
_entity_poly.type
_entity_poly.pdbx_seq_one_letter_code
_entity_poly.pdbx_strand_id
1 'polypeptide(L)'
;KVAWYHDGALEVQILSPKEGEKPTKNNCGAMYDLLEPSKLVQKKPGEWNRYTIIAKGSKIQVIFNGEQVIDMNLDDWPEAGKTPTERRTSTKSR
;
A
#
# COMPACT_ATOMS: atom_id res chain seq x y z
N LYS A 1 17.28 -16.48 2.58
CA LYS A 1 16.38 -15.84 1.58
C LYS A 1 14.99 -15.80 2.20
N VAL A 2 14.27 -14.69 2.07
CA VAL A 2 12.91 -14.52 2.62
C VAL A 2 11.93 -14.40 1.46
N ALA A 3 10.88 -15.22 1.46
CA ALA A 3 9.82 -15.25 0.45
C ALA A 3 8.90 -14.02 0.45
N TRP A 4 9.23 -12.96 1.20
CA TRP A 4 8.54 -11.66 1.16
C TRP A 4 9.02 -10.82 -0.07
N TYR A 5 9.50 -11.48 -1.14
CA TYR A 5 10.18 -10.92 -2.32
C TYR A 5 9.57 -11.50 -3.61
N HIS A 6 9.04 -10.65 -4.48
CA HIS A 6 8.95 -10.97 -5.91
C HIS A 6 10.34 -10.71 -6.53
N ASP A 7 11.22 -11.72 -6.46
CA ASP A 7 12.64 -11.78 -6.86
C ASP A 7 13.62 -10.75 -6.27
N GLY A 8 13.15 -9.56 -5.90
CA GLY A 8 13.96 -8.45 -5.42
C GLY A 8 13.17 -7.27 -4.84
N ALA A 9 11.86 -7.18 -5.09
CA ALA A 9 11.13 -5.91 -5.03
C ALA A 9 9.77 -5.98 -4.31
N LEU A 10 9.27 -4.78 -3.99
CA LEU A 10 7.91 -4.50 -3.55
C LEU A 10 7.14 -3.86 -4.71
N GLU A 11 5.89 -4.26 -4.94
CA GLU A 11 5.03 -3.72 -5.99
C GLU A 11 4.04 -2.68 -5.42
N VAL A 12 3.92 -1.54 -6.11
CA VAL A 12 2.82 -0.57 -5.93
C VAL A 12 1.84 -0.80 -7.07
N GLN A 13 0.66 -1.33 -6.75
CA GLN A 13 -0.29 -1.82 -7.75
C GLN A 13 -0.78 -0.70 -8.68
N ILE A 14 -0.73 -0.94 -9.99
CA ILE A 14 -1.45 -0.15 -11.00
C ILE A 14 -2.60 -1.00 -11.54
N LEU A 15 -3.83 -0.49 -11.48
CA LEU A 15 -5.02 -1.16 -12.00
C LEU A 15 -6.06 -0.15 -12.50
N SER A 16 -6.86 -0.54 -13.48
CA SER A 16 -8.01 0.24 -13.96
C SER A 16 -9.05 0.45 -12.85
N PRO A 17 -9.78 1.59 -12.83
CA PRO A 17 -10.92 1.77 -11.94
C PRO A 17 -12.03 0.76 -12.23
N LYS A 18 -12.69 0.32 -11.17
CA LYS A 18 -14.01 -0.30 -11.19
C LYS A 18 -14.91 0.49 -10.24
N GLU A 19 -16.18 0.61 -10.58
CA GLU A 19 -17.12 1.41 -9.80
C GLU A 19 -17.59 0.66 -8.55
N GLY A 20 -17.72 1.36 -7.42
CA GLY A 20 -18.21 0.80 -6.16
C GLY A 20 -17.24 -0.11 -5.38
N GLU A 21 -16.02 -0.35 -5.85
CA GLU A 21 -15.03 -1.15 -5.09
C GLU A 21 -14.56 -0.43 -3.81
N LYS A 22 -14.29 -1.23 -2.77
CA LYS A 22 -13.61 -0.81 -1.54
C LYS A 22 -12.12 -1.10 -1.66
N PRO A 23 -11.23 -0.39 -0.93
CA PRO A 23 -9.81 -0.72 -0.93
C PRO A 23 -9.52 -2.17 -0.52
N THR A 24 -8.73 -2.86 -1.34
CA THR A 24 -8.13 -4.16 -1.04
C THR A 24 -6.66 -4.16 -1.49
N LYS A 25 -5.93 -5.23 -1.16
CA LYS A 25 -4.50 -5.40 -1.47
C LYS A 25 -4.20 -5.65 -2.95
N ASN A 26 -5.24 -5.79 -3.77
CA ASN A 26 -5.14 -6.01 -5.21
C ASN A 26 -5.69 -4.80 -6.01
N ASN A 27 -6.06 -3.71 -5.33
CA ASN A 27 -6.53 -2.47 -5.97
C ASN A 27 -5.38 -1.49 -6.28
N CYS A 28 -5.63 -0.56 -7.19
CA CYS A 28 -4.68 0.48 -7.58
C CYS A 28 -4.25 1.33 -6.36
N GLY A 29 -2.94 1.45 -6.14
CA GLY A 29 -2.33 2.14 -5.01
C GLY A 29 -2.04 1.24 -3.80
N ALA A 30 -2.45 -0.03 -3.81
CA ALA A 30 -2.02 -1.02 -2.82
C ALA A 30 -0.51 -1.27 -2.88
N MET A 31 0.06 -1.71 -1.75
CA MET A 31 1.25 -2.56 -1.80
C MET A 31 0.78 -3.98 -2.08
N TYR A 32 1.08 -4.52 -3.26
CA TYR A 32 0.40 -5.71 -3.78
C TYR A 32 0.52 -6.91 -2.82
N ASP A 33 -0.62 -7.56 -2.53
CA ASP A 33 -0.81 -8.67 -1.57
C ASP A 33 -0.42 -8.37 -0.10
N LEU A 34 0.21 -7.22 0.17
CA LEU A 34 0.65 -6.79 1.49
C LEU A 34 -0.40 -5.88 2.17
N LEU A 35 -0.61 -4.67 1.65
CA LEU A 35 -1.34 -3.60 2.35
C LEU A 35 -2.27 -2.83 1.40
N GLU A 36 -3.55 -2.79 1.75
CA GLU A 36 -4.58 -2.02 1.07
C GLU A 36 -4.34 -0.50 1.19
N PRO A 37 -4.68 0.30 0.16
CA PRO A 37 -4.55 1.74 0.22
C PRO A 37 -5.61 2.35 1.15
N SER A 38 -5.28 3.45 1.82
CA SER A 38 -6.20 4.16 2.73
C SER A 38 -7.47 4.68 2.04
N LYS A 39 -7.41 4.88 0.71
CA LYS A 39 -8.49 5.35 -0.16
C LYS A 39 -8.17 5.00 -1.62
N LEU A 40 -9.21 4.78 -2.45
CA LEU A 40 -9.05 4.69 -3.91
C LEU A 40 -9.17 6.10 -4.50
N VAL A 41 -8.12 6.55 -5.20
CA VAL A 41 -8.01 7.92 -5.78
C VAL A 41 -7.58 7.90 -7.24
N GLN A 42 -7.67 6.74 -7.89
CA GLN A 42 -7.39 6.57 -9.31
C GLN A 42 -8.42 7.29 -10.19
N LYS A 43 -7.96 7.95 -11.25
CA LYS A 43 -8.81 8.68 -12.19
C LYS A 43 -9.42 7.77 -13.26
N LYS A 44 -10.36 8.31 -14.06
CA LYS A 44 -11.05 7.57 -15.14
C LYS A 44 -10.08 7.23 -16.29
N PRO A 45 -10.39 6.22 -17.12
CA PRO A 45 -9.62 5.93 -18.33
C PRO A 45 -9.49 7.17 -19.23
N GLY A 46 -8.29 7.41 -19.77
CA GLY A 46 -7.95 8.61 -20.52
C GLY A 46 -7.34 9.76 -19.69
N GLU A 47 -7.45 9.72 -18.36
CA GLU A 47 -6.83 10.72 -17.48
C GLU A 47 -5.44 10.30 -16.97
N TRP A 48 -4.51 11.27 -16.89
CA TRP A 48 -3.19 11.05 -16.31
C TRP A 48 -3.22 10.94 -14.78
N ASN A 49 -2.85 9.76 -14.31
CA ASN A 49 -2.61 9.40 -12.92
C ASN A 49 -1.15 9.69 -12.54
N ARG A 50 -0.89 10.21 -11.33
CA ARG A 50 0.45 10.55 -10.84
C ARG A 50 0.75 9.90 -9.50
N TYR A 51 1.84 9.14 -9.43
CA TYR A 51 2.41 8.65 -8.17
C TYR A 51 3.56 9.52 -7.69
N THR A 52 3.88 9.40 -6.40
CA THR A 52 5.14 9.81 -5.78
C THR A 52 5.42 8.80 -4.67
N ILE A 53 6.43 7.96 -4.87
CA ILE A 53 6.80 6.87 -3.97
C ILE A 53 8.07 7.29 -3.23
N ILE A 54 8.06 7.12 -1.90
CA ILE A 54 9.17 7.52 -1.02
C ILE A 54 9.65 6.25 -0.30
N ALA A 55 10.89 5.83 -0.59
CA ALA A 55 11.56 4.75 0.12
C ALA A 55 12.73 5.32 0.94
N LYS A 56 12.71 5.11 2.26
CA LYS A 56 13.71 5.62 3.22
C LYS A 56 14.03 4.53 4.25
N GLY A 57 15.00 3.68 3.92
CA GLY A 57 15.28 2.48 4.72
C GLY A 57 14.07 1.56 4.72
N SER A 58 13.63 1.13 5.90
CA SER A 58 12.43 0.32 6.10
C SER A 58 11.11 1.08 5.88
N LYS A 59 11.12 2.42 5.87
CA LYS A 59 9.91 3.25 5.71
C LYS A 59 9.56 3.44 4.23
N ILE A 60 8.37 2.98 3.82
CA ILE A 60 7.83 3.15 2.47
C ILE A 60 6.51 3.93 2.52
N GLN A 61 6.39 4.97 1.70
CA GLN A 61 5.18 5.79 1.58
C GLN A 61 4.78 5.96 0.11
N VAL A 62 3.47 5.94 -0.17
CA VAL A 62 2.93 6.17 -1.52
C VAL A 62 1.93 7.31 -1.47
N ILE A 63 2.20 8.36 -2.24
CA ILE A 63 1.29 9.46 -2.52
C ILE A 63 0.76 9.26 -3.94
N PHE A 64 -0.56 9.23 -4.10
CA PHE A 64 -1.25 8.98 -5.36
C PHE A 64 -2.22 10.13 -5.64
N ASN A 65 -2.07 10.79 -6.79
CA ASN A 65 -2.87 11.96 -7.21
C ASN A 65 -2.92 13.11 -6.18
N GLY A 66 -1.92 13.21 -5.29
CA GLY A 66 -1.81 14.21 -4.22
C GLY A 66 -2.18 13.70 -2.82
N GLU A 67 -2.73 12.49 -2.72
CA GLU A 67 -3.24 11.89 -1.48
C GLU A 67 -2.32 10.77 -0.97
N GLN A 68 -2.00 10.73 0.33
CA GLN A 68 -1.17 9.67 0.89
C GLN A 68 -2.00 8.38 1.10
N VAL A 69 -1.75 7.38 0.26
CA VAL A 69 -2.51 6.11 0.23
C VAL A 69 -1.82 4.97 0.99
N ILE A 70 -0.49 4.95 1.05
CA ILE A 70 0.30 3.97 1.83
C ILE A 70 1.28 4.69 2.75
N ASP A 71 1.42 4.17 3.97
CA ASP A 71 2.38 4.66 4.97
C ASP A 71 2.92 3.50 5.83
N MET A 72 3.63 2.55 5.23
CA MET A 72 4.09 1.33 5.89
C MET A 72 5.50 1.45 6.49
N ASN A 73 5.83 0.54 7.41
CA ASN A 73 7.19 0.27 7.86
C ASN A 73 7.49 -1.23 7.65
N LEU A 74 8.62 -1.57 7.05
CA LEU A 74 9.01 -2.96 6.79
C LEU A 74 9.48 -3.69 8.05
N ASP A 75 9.95 -2.97 9.08
CA ASP A 75 10.34 -3.61 10.35
C ASP A 75 9.13 -4.16 11.12
N ASP A 76 7.93 -3.66 10.82
CA ASP A 76 6.66 -4.18 11.38
C ASP A 76 6.28 -5.54 10.73
N TRP A 77 6.98 -5.96 9.67
CA TRP A 77 6.72 -7.17 8.85
C TRP A 77 7.84 -8.22 8.97
N PRO A 78 8.09 -8.80 10.17
CA PRO A 78 9.15 -9.79 10.35
C PRO A 78 8.86 -11.11 9.61
N GLU A 79 7.59 -11.47 9.48
CA GLU A 79 7.10 -12.61 8.69
C GLU A 79 6.43 -12.10 7.42
N ALA A 80 6.67 -12.61 6.20
CA ALA A 80 7.06 -14.02 5.78
C ALA A 80 5.60 -14.39 5.23
N GLY A 81 5.04 -13.63 4.28
CA GLY A 81 3.68 -13.82 3.74
C GLY A 81 2.56 -13.53 4.74
N LYS A 82 2.87 -13.02 5.93
CA LYS A 82 1.90 -12.62 6.95
C LYS A 82 1.78 -11.11 6.96
N THR A 83 0.57 -10.61 6.80
CA THR A 83 0.28 -9.24 7.24
C THR A 83 0.37 -9.18 8.77
N PRO A 84 0.93 -8.11 9.36
CA PRO A 84 0.91 -7.88 10.80
C PRO A 84 -0.54 -7.81 11.28
N THR A 85 -1.05 -8.95 11.76
CA THR A 85 -2.37 -9.05 12.36
C THR A 85 -2.38 -8.22 13.64
N GLU A 86 -3.40 -7.38 13.78
CA GLU A 86 -3.52 -6.35 14.81
C GLU A 86 -2.53 -5.19 14.66
N ARG A 87 -2.98 -4.17 13.92
CA ARG A 87 -2.59 -2.78 14.16
C ARG A 87 -2.72 -2.50 15.66
N ARG A 88 -1.60 -2.34 16.39
CA ARG A 88 -1.60 -1.90 17.79
C ARG A 88 -2.36 -0.57 17.91
N THR A 89 -3.63 -0.64 18.28
CA THR A 89 -4.43 0.52 18.64
C THR A 89 -3.87 1.08 19.93
N SER A 90 -3.08 2.15 19.83
CA SER A 90 -2.72 2.95 21.00
C SER A 90 -3.98 3.67 21.47
N THR A 91 -4.74 2.99 22.34
CA THR A 91 -5.93 3.53 22.97
C THR A 91 -5.53 4.71 23.85
N LYS A 92 -5.60 5.92 23.29
CA LYS A 92 -5.55 7.17 24.04
C LYS A 92 -6.83 7.28 24.87
N SER A 93 -6.79 6.70 26.07
CA SER A 93 -7.90 6.74 27.04
C SER A 93 -7.42 6.96 28.47
N ARG A 94 -6.60 8.00 28.68
CA ARG A 94 -6.72 8.99 29.76
C ARG A 94 -5.78 10.17 29.51
#